data_AF-A0A5B9M0F4-F1
#
_entry.id   AF-A0A5B9M0F4-F1
#
_cell.length_a   1.000
_cell.length_b   1.000
_cell.length_c   1.000
_cell.angle_alpha   90.00
_cell.angle_beta   90.00
_cell.angle_gamma   90.00
#
_symmetry.space_group_name_H-M   'P 1'
#
loop_
_entity.id
_entity.type
_entity.pdbx_description
1 polymer ?
#
loop_
_entity_poly.entity_id
_entity_poly.type
_entity_poly.pdbx_seq_one_letter_code
_entity_poly.pdbx_strand_id
1 'polypeptide(L)'
;MYKDEMIQLHQFLVYVLKYLENGYDIKDECEEYFSLNISPHHIHRTKAEHKYAIFVLSSAISEILAKKEGHNLPPNVVNGLSELAKRSRKEVVKMEAKLEAK
;
A
#
# COMPACT_ATOMS: atom_id res chain seq x y z
N MET A 1 -7.01 14.16 -2.27
CA MET A 1 -6.45 13.67 -3.55
C MET A 1 -7.59 13.22 -4.45
N TYR A 2 -7.55 13.64 -5.71
CA TYR A 2 -8.43 13.14 -6.75
C TYR A 2 -8.16 11.65 -7.01
N LYS A 3 -9.15 10.94 -7.56
CA LYS A 3 -9.03 9.49 -7.75
C LYS A 3 -7.91 9.15 -8.74
N ASP A 4 -7.77 9.93 -9.79
CA ASP A 4 -6.76 9.70 -10.82
C ASP A 4 -5.34 9.92 -10.27
N GLU A 5 -5.13 10.93 -9.43
CA GLU A 5 -3.87 11.13 -8.71
C GLU A 5 -3.52 9.93 -7.81
N MET A 6 -4.52 9.32 -7.16
CA MET A 6 -4.33 8.12 -6.35
C MET A 6 -3.97 6.90 -7.19
N ILE A 7 -4.62 6.73 -8.34
CA ILE A 7 -4.31 5.64 -9.27
C ILE A 7 -2.88 5.81 -9.81
N GLN A 8 -2.46 7.02 -10.16
CA GLN A 8 -1.10 7.30 -10.60
C GLN A 8 -0.07 7.04 -9.50
N LEU A 9 -0.35 7.44 -8.26
CA LEU A 9 0.53 7.13 -7.13
C LEU A 9 0.60 5.63 -6.86
N HIS A 10 -0.53 4.92 -6.92
CA HIS A 10 -0.58 3.46 -6.80
C HIS A 10 0.28 2.80 -7.89
N GLN A 11 0.13 3.23 -9.14
CA GLN A 11 0.92 2.74 -10.28
C GLN A 11 2.42 2.98 -10.08
N PHE A 12 2.78 4.18 -9.63
CA PHE A 12 4.17 4.52 -9.34
C PHE A 12 4.77 3.60 -8.27
N LEU A 13 4.08 3.40 -7.15
CA LEU A 13 4.57 2.53 -6.07
C LEU A 13 4.71 1.06 -6.51
N VAL A 14 3.82 0.56 -7.37
CA VAL A 14 3.98 -0.77 -7.98
C VAL A 14 5.27 -0.86 -8.80
N TYR A 15 5.62 0.19 -9.56
CA TYR A 15 6.87 0.21 -10.31
C TYR A 15 8.10 0.33 -9.40
N VAL A 16 8.03 1.14 -8.33
CA VAL A 16 9.09 1.21 -7.31
C VAL A 16 9.31 -0.18 -6.69
N LEU A 17 8.24 -0.90 -6.38
CA LEU A 17 8.33 -2.24 -5.81
C LEU A 17 9.02 -3.22 -6.78
N LYS A 18 8.61 -3.25 -8.04
CA LYS A 18 9.24 -4.07 -9.10
C LYS A 18 10.72 -3.75 -9.29
N TYR A 19 11.08 -2.48 -9.16
CA TYR A 19 12.47 -2.06 -9.23
C TYR A 19 13.29 -2.63 -8.05
N LEU A 20 12.70 -2.68 -6.85
CA LEU A 20 13.34 -3.25 -5.65
C LEU A 20 13.41 -4.79 -5.69
N GLU A 21 12.46 -5.46 -6.34
CA GLU A 21 12.44 -6.93 -6.54
C GLU A 21 13.64 -7.44 -7.36
N ASN A 22 14.18 -6.63 -8.27
CA ASN A 22 15.32 -7.01 -9.12
C ASN A 22 16.61 -7.21 -8.29
N GLY A 23 16.74 -8.41 -7.70
CA GLY A 23 17.87 -8.85 -6.89
C GLY A 23 17.53 -9.32 -5.46
N TYR A 24 16.25 -9.33 -5.06
CA TYR A 24 15.81 -9.77 -3.72
C TYR A 24 14.45 -10.49 -3.79
N ASP A 25 14.27 -11.53 -2.97
CA ASP A 25 12.95 -12.11 -2.73
C ASP A 25 12.20 -11.23 -1.73
N ILE A 26 11.23 -10.46 -2.22
CA ILE A 26 10.45 -9.47 -1.42
C ILE A 26 9.02 -9.96 -1.12
N LYS A 27 8.76 -11.26 -1.33
CA LYS A 27 7.40 -11.82 -1.26
C LYS A 27 6.77 -11.67 0.11
N ASP A 28 7.56 -11.83 1.17
CA ASP A 28 7.07 -11.78 2.55
C ASP A 28 6.60 -10.36 2.91
N GLU A 29 7.35 -9.32 2.54
CA GLU A 29 6.99 -7.92 2.80
C GLU A 29 5.76 -7.47 1.98
N CYS A 30 5.52 -8.12 0.84
CA CYS A 30 4.46 -7.76 -0.09
C CYS A 30 3.18 -8.58 0.06
N GLU A 31 3.16 -9.57 0.96
CA GLU A 31 2.04 -10.50 1.12
C GLU A 31 0.73 -9.75 1.40
N GLU A 32 0.75 -8.76 2.29
CA GLU A 32 -0.45 -7.95 2.59
C GLU A 32 -0.97 -7.28 1.31
N TYR A 33 -0.11 -6.67 0.50
CA TYR A 33 -0.51 -6.02 -0.75
C TYR A 33 -1.13 -7.01 -1.75
N PHE A 34 -0.49 -8.16 -1.95
CA PHE A 34 -1.00 -9.18 -2.88
C PHE A 34 -2.35 -9.74 -2.42
N SER A 35 -2.56 -9.88 -1.11
CA SER A 35 -3.83 -10.33 -0.55
C SER A 35 -5.01 -9.39 -0.83
N LEU A 36 -4.74 -8.11 -1.11
CA LEU A 36 -5.79 -7.12 -1.43
C LEU A 36 -6.44 -7.36 -2.80
N ASN A 37 -5.78 -8.11 -3.68
CA ASN A 37 -6.22 -8.35 -5.06
C ASN A 37 -6.63 -7.05 -5.80
N ILE A 38 -5.85 -5.98 -5.58
CA ILE A 38 -6.06 -4.68 -6.21
C ILE A 38 -4.84 -4.26 -7.02
N SER A 39 -5.09 -3.72 -8.20
CA SER A 39 -4.09 -3.23 -9.13
C SER A 39 -4.47 -1.80 -9.54
N PRO A 40 -3.50 -0.95 -9.94
CA PRO A 40 -3.78 0.39 -10.43
C PRO A 40 -4.75 0.41 -11.62
N HIS A 41 -4.81 -0.68 -12.40
CA HIS A 41 -5.72 -0.82 -13.55
C HIS A 41 -7.18 -1.01 -13.12
N HIS A 42 -7.45 -1.34 -11.86
CA HIS A 42 -8.80 -1.47 -11.33
C HIS A 42 -9.43 -0.10 -11.06
N ILE A 43 -9.53 0.75 -12.09
CA ILE A 43 -10.01 2.13 -12.00
C ILE A 43 -11.44 2.26 -11.45
N HIS A 44 -12.20 1.18 -11.41
CA HIS A 44 -13.55 1.15 -10.83
C HIS A 44 -13.56 0.98 -9.31
N ARG A 45 -12.45 0.55 -8.70
CA ARG A 45 -12.31 0.44 -7.24
C ARG A 45 -12.46 1.79 -6.56
N THR A 46 -12.89 1.77 -5.30
CA THR A 46 -13.17 2.96 -4.52
C THR A 46 -11.90 3.73 -4.18
N LYS A 47 -12.05 5.01 -3.81
CA LYS A 47 -10.92 5.81 -3.33
C LYS A 47 -10.28 5.20 -2.09
N ALA A 48 -11.04 4.63 -1.14
CA ALA A 48 -10.42 4.06 0.05
C ALA A 48 -9.65 2.78 -0.23
N GLU A 49 -10.10 1.95 -1.18
CA GLU A 49 -9.34 0.76 -1.59
C GLU A 49 -7.99 1.17 -2.20
N HIS A 50 -7.97 2.16 -3.10
CA HIS A 50 -6.71 2.72 -3.62
C HIS A 50 -5.86 3.37 -2.53
N LYS A 51 -6.47 4.07 -1.57
CA LYS A 51 -5.76 4.67 -0.42
C LYS A 51 -5.07 3.58 0.41
N TYR A 52 -5.78 2.51 0.70
CA TYR A 52 -5.26 1.39 1.48
C TYR A 52 -4.11 0.71 0.76
N ALA A 53 -4.28 0.39 -0.53
CA ALA A 53 -3.22 -0.17 -1.37
C ALA A 53 -1.94 0.67 -1.38
N ILE A 54 -2.06 2.00 -1.50
CA ILE A 54 -0.92 2.93 -1.46
C ILE A 54 -0.18 2.86 -0.13
N PHE A 55 -0.89 2.83 1.00
CA PHE A 55 -0.24 2.78 2.31
C PHE A 55 0.38 1.41 2.61
N VAL A 56 -0.25 0.31 2.20
CA VAL A 56 0.34 -1.04 2.31
C VAL A 56 1.62 -1.13 1.49
N LEU A 57 1.60 -0.68 0.22
CA LEU A 57 2.80 -0.62 -0.62
C LEU A 57 3.89 0.23 0.00
N SER A 58 3.54 1.40 0.55
CA SER A 58 4.50 2.29 1.18
C SER A 58 5.15 1.65 2.41
N SER A 59 4.36 0.93 3.23
CA SER A 59 4.88 0.17 4.38
C SER A 59 5.84 -0.93 3.92
N ALA A 60 5.41 -1.76 2.96
CA ALA A 60 6.24 -2.83 2.40
C ALA A 60 7.57 -2.31 1.82
N ILE A 61 7.51 -1.24 1.01
CA ILE A 61 8.70 -0.59 0.45
C ILE A 61 9.62 -0.09 1.58
N SER A 62 9.07 0.50 2.64
CA SER A 62 9.87 0.99 3.77
C SER A 62 10.59 -0.16 4.50
N GLU A 63 9.95 -1.33 4.62
CA GLU A 63 10.52 -2.53 5.24
C GLU A 63 11.63 -3.14 4.36
N ILE A 64 11.41 -3.22 3.05
CA ILE A 64 12.40 -3.67 2.07
C ILE A 64 13.63 -2.76 2.12
N LEU A 65 13.44 -1.44 2.10
CA LEU A 65 14.54 -0.48 2.19
C LEU A 65 15.29 -0.59 3.53
N ALA A 66 14.57 -0.78 4.64
CA ALA A 66 15.20 -0.95 5.96
C ALA A 66 16.06 -2.23 6.02
N LYS A 67 15.62 -3.32 5.40
CA LYS A 67 16.39 -4.57 5.30
C LYS A 67 17.61 -4.43 4.39
N LYS A 68 17.46 -3.76 3.24
CA LYS A 68 18.52 -3.62 2.24
C LYS A 68 19.62 -2.65 2.65
N GLU A 69 19.26 -1.50 3.22
CA GLU A 69 20.17 -0.39 3.50
C GLU A 69 20.56 -0.31 5.00
N GLY A 70 20.42 -1.39 5.76
CA GLY A 70 20.93 -1.48 7.13
C GLY A 70 20.22 -0.58 8.16
N HIS A 71 18.89 -0.49 8.11
CA HIS A 71 18.05 0.26 9.06
C HIS A 71 18.30 1.78 9.12
N ASN A 72 18.70 2.40 8.02
CA ASN A 72 18.88 3.85 7.93
C ASN A 72 17.57 4.66 7.84
N LEU A 73 16.40 4.02 7.86
CA LEU A 73 15.11 4.72 7.85
C LEU A 73 14.72 5.22 9.24
N PRO A 74 14.29 6.50 9.38
CA PRO A 74 13.77 7.01 10.63
C PRO A 74 12.56 6.19 11.12
N PRO A 75 12.57 5.69 12.38
CA PRO A 75 11.50 4.83 12.90
C PRO A 75 10.10 5.46 12.85
N ASN A 76 10.03 6.79 12.98
CA ASN A 76 8.76 7.53 12.87
C ASN A 76 8.12 7.43 11.48
N VAL A 77 8.92 7.31 10.42
CA VAL A 77 8.42 7.14 9.05
C VAL A 77 7.81 5.75 8.89
N VAL A 78 8.55 4.70 9.28
CA VAL A 78 8.09 3.31 9.22
C VAL A 78 6.81 3.12 10.04
N ASN A 79 6.82 3.58 11.29
CA ASN A 79 5.64 3.51 12.17
C ASN A 79 4.45 4.31 11.63
N GLY A 80 4.73 5.49 11.05
CA GLY A 80 3.70 6.33 10.43
C GLY A 80 3.02 5.64 9.24
N LEU A 81 3.79 5.01 8.36
CA LEU A 81 3.26 4.28 7.21
C LEU A 81 2.43 3.06 7.63
N SER A 82 2.92 2.26 8.59
CA SER A 82 2.17 1.12 9.14
C SER A 82 0.85 1.56 9.79
N GLU A 83 0.87 2.66 10.55
CA GLU A 83 -0.34 3.20 11.18
C GLU A 83 -1.34 3.74 10.14
N LEU A 84 -0.87 4.38 9.07
CA LEU A 84 -1.71 4.85 7.97
C LEU A 84 -2.34 3.68 7.20
N ALA A 85 -1.63 2.57 7.01
CA ALA A 85 -2.16 1.34 6.44
C ALA A 85 -3.30 0.78 7.33
N LYS A 86 -3.09 0.68 8.65
CA LYS A 86 -4.12 0.22 9.60
C LYS A 86 -5.36 1.11 9.60
N ARG A 87 -5.19 2.43 9.54
CA ARG A 87 -6.30 3.38 9.50
C ARG A 87 -7.09 3.28 8.20
N SER A 88 -6.41 3.21 7.06
CA SER A 88 -7.06 3.07 5.76
C SER A 88 -7.80 1.74 5.61
N ARG A 89 -7.30 0.64 6.19
CA ARG A 89 -8.04 -0.63 6.30
C ARG A 89 -9.39 -0.46 7.01
N LYS A 90 -9.40 0.23 8.15
CA LYS A 90 -10.64 0.51 8.90
C LYS A 90 -11.63 1.36 8.08
N GLU A 91 -11.14 2.28 7.26
CA GLU A 91 -11.97 3.06 6.35
C GLU A 91 -12.64 2.19 5.27
N VAL A 92 -11.90 1.24 4.69
CA VAL A 92 -12.45 0.28 3.70
C VAL A 92 -13.57 -0.55 4.33
N VAL A 93 -13.31 -1.21 5.46
CA VAL A 93 -14.29 -2.04 6.18
C VAL A 93 -15.53 -1.23 6.56
N LYS A 94 -15.36 0.01 7.01
CA LYS A 94 -16.49 0.89 7.36
C LYS A 94 -17.34 1.26 6.15
N MET A 95 -16.76 1.37 4.95
CA MET A 95 -17.52 1.63 3.73
C MET A 95 -18.24 0.38 3.24
N GLU A 96 -17.60 -0.79 3.29
CA GLU A 96 -18.24 -2.08 2.95
C GLU A 96 -19.47 -2.34 3.82
N ALA A 97 -19.34 -2.22 5.15
CA ALA A 97 -20.45 -2.38 6.08
C ALA A 97 -21.61 -1.40 5.84
N LYS A 98 -21.32 -0.19 5.35
CA LYS A 98 -22.37 0.79 4.99
C LYS A 98 -23.09 0.46 3.70
N LEU A 99 -22.42 -0.19 2.75
CA LEU A 99 -23.05 -0.67 1.53
C LEU A 99 -23.96 -1.87 1.82
N GLU A 100 -23.54 -2.79 2.68
CA GLU A 100 -24.33 -3.98 3.05
C GLU A 100 -25.60 -3.65 3.86
N ALA A 101 -25.57 -2.56 4.63
CA ALA A 101 -26.70 -2.11 5.43
C ALA A 101 -27.79 -1.34 4.62
N LYS A 102 -27.62 -1.20 3.30
CA LYS A 102 -28.51 -0.45 2.41
C LYS A 102 -29.22 -1.37 1.43
#